data_AF-A0A2P5MZQ2-F1
#
_entry.id   AF-A0A2P5MZQ2-F1
#
_cell.length_a   1.000
_cell.length_b   1.000
_cell.length_c   1.000
_cell.angle_alpha   90.00
_cell.angle_beta   90.00
_cell.angle_gamma   90.00
#
_symmetry.space_group_name_H-M   'P 1'
#
loop_
_entity.id
_entity.type
_entity.pdbx_description
1 polymer ?
#
loop_
_entity_poly.entity_id
_entity_poly.type
_entity_poly.pdbx_seq_one_letter_code
_entity_poly.pdbx_strand_id
1 'polypeptide(L)'
;MDKRSASTKFKFITVDALRLSTLPTQTQPNVGATPSRELTALSIATRRRSYGVGKQRGFTLLEMLLVIFLMALVASTGLMLTEGVEDQSKYDETKRRMELIRKAIIGDPTRTVNGAPEISGFVADMGRLPECLRELLEAVDCGNPGTALPVWNQDPNSGIGAGWRGPYLSVMSDHDSVKRFRDGYGNEDIDEDGAGIADDNDDVQNFGWIWQLYKADRITPTADPAEAVLIRIKSKGFDGLGGSADDYPDSPIDDVEPLVDKFDYEVNFQNWNTIIVRFQNNSASGVPVSISANALRLALSFSDDSQPDAVNELDSATFPSTAISVPSSSVVGSVNVTNATSLTVPTGTTLSGTTLTFNTAGDLTFTAGITVPVIAGNTANVPTGSTLAGTTLTIGSNGAITFPAGSVISVTTNFPGLPNIMGNYSLMVVCNDPANPNAVDGKRFDGDCDLYGDDATPLMYVPSNQPYLFSALPRSNPVAPPSPLLWTIE
;
A
#
# COMPACT_ATOMS: atom_id res chain seq x y z
N MET A 1 22.87 16.10 46.87
CA MET A 1 22.97 14.71 47.38
C MET A 1 22.45 13.82 46.26
N ASP A 2 23.24 13.51 45.22
CA ASP A 2 24.39 12.59 45.12
C ASP A 2 23.98 11.10 45.05
N LYS A 3 24.27 10.49 43.88
CA LYS A 3 24.47 9.04 43.58
C LYS A 3 23.23 8.12 43.52
N ARG A 4 23.09 7.15 42.61
CA ARG A 4 24.06 6.45 41.73
C ARG A 4 23.34 5.74 40.57
N SER A 5 23.98 5.79 39.40
CA SER A 5 23.77 4.96 38.21
C SER A 5 24.28 3.52 38.45
N ALA A 6 23.58 2.52 37.94
CA ALA A 6 24.09 1.16 37.77
C ALA A 6 23.77 0.68 36.35
N SER A 7 24.85 0.53 35.55
CA SER A 7 24.89 -0.03 34.21
C SER A 7 25.23 -1.52 34.33
N THR A 8 24.39 -2.39 33.79
CA THR A 8 24.67 -3.84 33.71
C THR A 8 24.94 -4.21 32.26
N LYS A 9 26.19 -4.59 31.97
CA LYS A 9 26.67 -5.09 30.69
C LYS A 9 26.20 -6.53 30.46
N PHE A 10 25.47 -6.79 29.38
CA PHE A 10 25.22 -8.13 28.87
C PHE A 10 26.40 -8.60 28.00
N LYS A 11 26.85 -9.83 28.25
CA LYS A 11 27.96 -10.50 27.55
C LYS A 11 27.36 -11.50 26.55
N PHE A 12 27.57 -11.27 25.26
CA PHE A 12 27.15 -12.17 24.18
C PHE A 12 27.91 -13.50 24.26
N ILE A 13 27.19 -14.62 24.17
CA ILE A 13 27.74 -15.96 23.91
C ILE A 13 27.36 -16.30 22.47
N THR A 14 28.36 -16.49 21.61
CA THR A 14 28.22 -17.00 20.25
C THR A 14 28.01 -18.51 20.28
N VAL A 15 26.99 -19.00 19.56
CA VAL A 15 26.76 -20.44 19.34
C VAL A 15 27.21 -20.77 17.92
N ASP A 16 28.25 -21.58 17.82
CA ASP A 16 28.84 -22.06 16.57
C ASP A 16 28.05 -23.22 15.96
N ALA A 17 28.07 -23.27 14.64
CA ALA A 17 27.30 -24.16 13.77
C ALA A 17 27.68 -25.65 13.90
N LEU A 18 26.68 -26.51 14.07
CA LEU A 18 26.81 -27.97 13.95
C LEU A 18 26.69 -28.39 12.48
N ARG A 19 27.84 -28.77 11.89
CA ARG A 19 27.93 -29.44 10.58
C ARG A 19 27.67 -30.95 10.72
N LEU A 20 26.84 -31.43 9.80
CA LEU A 20 26.52 -32.82 9.51
C LEU A 20 27.70 -33.50 8.79
N SER A 21 28.23 -34.63 9.30
CA SER A 21 29.05 -35.55 8.47
C SER A 21 29.18 -36.97 9.03
N THR A 22 28.75 -37.92 8.19
CA THR A 22 29.34 -39.25 7.89
C THR A 22 29.33 -40.38 8.93
N LEU A 23 28.45 -41.35 8.67
CA LEU A 23 28.49 -42.75 9.14
C LEU A 23 29.55 -43.58 8.39
N PRO A 24 30.13 -44.61 9.03
CA PRO A 24 30.63 -45.78 8.30
C PRO A 24 29.98 -47.10 8.75
N THR A 25 29.40 -47.76 7.76
CA THR A 25 29.40 -49.19 7.38
C THR A 25 29.85 -50.24 8.42
N GLN A 26 28.93 -51.13 8.82
CA GLN A 26 29.22 -52.43 9.46
C GLN A 26 29.13 -53.57 8.44
N THR A 27 30.18 -54.39 8.36
CA THR A 27 30.26 -55.66 7.64
C THR A 27 30.12 -56.84 8.60
N GLN A 28 29.21 -57.77 8.32
CA GLN A 28 29.08 -59.07 8.98
C GLN A 28 30.18 -60.07 8.56
N PRO A 29 30.45 -61.11 9.36
CA PRO A 29 30.99 -62.36 8.85
C PRO A 29 30.06 -63.58 9.05
N ASN A 30 30.23 -64.50 8.11
CA ASN A 30 29.48 -65.72 7.84
C ASN A 30 29.74 -66.90 8.80
N VAL A 31 28.83 -67.86 8.70
CA VAL A 31 28.69 -69.15 9.40
C VAL A 31 29.69 -70.22 8.94
N GLY A 32 30.16 -71.05 9.89
CA GLY A 32 30.27 -72.50 9.69
C GLY A 32 31.64 -73.15 9.93
N ALA A 33 31.78 -73.93 11.03
CA ALA A 33 32.33 -75.30 11.09
C ALA A 33 32.66 -75.76 12.53
N THR A 34 32.06 -76.88 12.96
CA THR A 34 32.54 -77.84 13.98
C THR A 34 33.06 -79.10 13.26
N PRO A 35 33.82 -80.07 13.84
CA PRO A 35 33.93 -80.47 15.28
C PRO A 35 35.39 -80.76 15.76
N SER A 36 35.68 -80.98 17.04
CA SER A 36 35.87 -82.31 17.65
C SER A 36 36.40 -82.20 19.10
N ARG A 37 36.00 -83.20 19.90
CA ARG A 37 36.33 -83.52 21.31
C ARG A 37 37.76 -83.20 21.81
N GLU A 38 37.83 -82.66 23.02
CA GLU A 38 38.69 -83.22 24.08
C GLU A 38 38.07 -82.98 25.47
N LEU A 39 37.83 -84.07 26.20
CA LEU A 39 37.41 -84.10 27.59
C LEU A 39 38.65 -83.99 28.46
N THR A 40 38.79 -82.88 29.19
CA THR A 40 39.68 -82.86 30.37
C THR A 40 38.95 -82.19 31.52
N ALA A 41 38.55 -83.02 32.48
CA ALA A 41 37.99 -82.60 33.74
C ALA A 41 39.06 -81.84 34.55
N LEU A 42 38.74 -80.63 35.02
CA LEU A 42 39.46 -80.01 36.13
C LEU A 42 38.50 -79.31 37.09
N SER A 43 38.38 -79.95 38.26
CA SER A 43 38.05 -79.44 39.59
C SER A 43 37.16 -78.20 39.72
N ILE A 44 35.95 -78.45 40.22
CA ILE A 44 35.10 -77.50 40.94
C ILE A 44 35.91 -76.83 42.06
N ALA A 45 36.19 -75.53 41.89
CA ALA A 45 36.54 -74.64 42.98
C ALA A 45 35.48 -73.54 43.05
N THR A 46 34.36 -73.84 43.71
CA THR A 46 33.32 -72.88 44.09
C THR A 46 33.90 -71.85 45.06
N ARG A 47 34.53 -70.79 44.54
CA ARG A 47 34.64 -69.55 45.31
C ARG A 47 33.27 -68.90 45.38
N ARG A 48 32.55 -69.17 46.47
CA ARG A 48 31.49 -68.28 46.94
C ARG A 48 32.10 -66.90 47.18
N ARG A 49 32.04 -66.02 46.18
CA ARG A 49 32.02 -64.58 46.46
C ARG A 49 30.66 -64.35 47.11
N SER A 50 30.68 -64.21 48.44
CA SER A 50 29.62 -63.51 49.14
C SER A 50 29.42 -62.18 48.41
N TYR A 51 28.31 -62.07 47.67
CA TYR A 51 27.68 -60.77 47.56
C TYR A 51 27.45 -60.35 49.00
N GLY A 52 28.26 -59.39 49.47
CA GLY A 52 27.83 -58.54 50.55
C GLY A 52 26.50 -57.99 50.08
N VAL A 53 25.42 -58.60 50.58
CA VAL A 53 24.11 -57.97 50.64
C VAL A 53 24.40 -56.74 51.49
N GLY A 54 24.78 -55.65 50.82
CA GLY A 54 24.65 -54.33 51.39
C GLY A 54 23.22 -54.32 51.87
N LYS A 55 23.04 -54.28 53.20
CA LYS A 55 21.73 -54.23 53.83
C LYS A 55 20.91 -53.27 52.99
N GLN A 56 19.96 -53.79 52.22
CA GLN A 56 18.85 -52.98 51.77
C GLN A 56 18.21 -52.56 53.09
N ARG A 57 18.61 -51.38 53.57
CA ARG A 57 17.86 -50.67 54.59
C ARG A 57 16.55 -50.40 53.88
N GLY A 58 15.60 -51.32 54.07
CA GLY A 58 14.26 -51.17 53.55
C GLY A 58 13.78 -49.81 54.00
N PHE A 59 13.45 -48.96 53.03
CA PHE A 59 12.81 -47.69 53.28
C PHE A 59 11.69 -47.93 54.26
N THR A 60 11.78 -47.31 55.43
CA THR A 60 10.71 -47.43 56.41
C THR A 60 9.46 -46.79 55.80
N LEU A 61 8.28 -47.30 56.15
CA LEU A 61 7.02 -46.71 55.72
C LEU A 61 6.99 -45.18 55.99
N LEU A 62 7.61 -44.78 57.10
CA LEU A 62 7.78 -43.38 57.50
C LEU A 62 8.65 -42.57 56.53
N GLU A 63 9.72 -43.16 55.98
CA GLU A 63 10.61 -42.49 55.04
C GLU A 63 9.95 -42.29 53.68
N MET A 64 9.20 -43.28 53.19
CA MET A 64 8.37 -43.11 52.00
C MET A 64 7.27 -42.06 52.23
N LEU A 65 6.65 -42.04 53.42
CA LEU A 65 5.63 -41.04 53.78
C LEU A 65 6.22 -39.62 53.86
N LEU A 66 7.44 -39.48 54.40
CA LEU A 66 8.14 -38.20 54.47
C LEU A 66 8.54 -37.70 53.08
N VAL A 67 8.99 -38.58 52.18
CA VAL A 67 9.37 -38.20 50.82
C VAL A 67 8.15 -37.77 50.00
N ILE A 68 7.04 -38.50 50.05
CA ILE A 68 5.81 -38.07 49.35
C ILE A 68 5.26 -36.77 49.93
N PHE A 69 5.38 -36.55 51.25
CA PHE A 69 4.98 -35.30 51.89
C PHE A 69 5.86 -34.13 51.43
N LEU A 70 7.18 -34.30 51.38
CA LEU A 70 8.09 -33.27 50.88
C LEU A 70 7.91 -33.01 49.38
N MET A 71 7.68 -34.05 48.57
CA MET A 71 7.39 -33.88 47.15
C MET A 71 6.07 -33.14 46.92
N ALA A 72 5.03 -33.45 47.71
CA ALA A 72 3.76 -32.72 47.65
C ALA A 72 3.93 -31.23 48.03
N LEU A 73 4.74 -30.93 49.04
CA LEU A 73 5.02 -29.56 49.46
C LEU A 73 5.79 -28.80 48.38
N VAL A 74 6.87 -29.38 47.86
CA VAL A 74 7.68 -28.76 46.78
C VAL A 74 6.84 -28.56 45.52
N ALA A 75 6.03 -29.55 45.14
CA ALA A 75 5.12 -29.43 44.00
C ALA A 75 4.09 -28.31 44.19
N SER A 76 3.50 -28.19 45.39
CA SER A 76 2.55 -27.11 45.70
C SER A 76 3.19 -25.73 45.67
N THR A 77 4.43 -25.57 46.16
CA THR A 77 5.15 -24.29 46.07
C THR A 77 5.62 -23.96 44.65
N GLY A 78 5.82 -24.98 43.80
CA GLY A 78 6.21 -24.80 42.41
C GLY A 78 5.12 -24.14 41.57
N LEU A 79 3.86 -24.51 41.77
CA LEU A 79 2.71 -23.97 41.02
C LEU A 79 2.47 -22.47 41.29
N MET A 80 2.63 -22.03 42.55
CA MET A 80 2.46 -20.61 42.92
C MET A 80 3.52 -19.68 42.31
N LEU A 81 4.67 -20.22 41.87
CA LEU A 81 5.73 -19.43 41.26
C LEU A 81 5.57 -19.28 39.73
N THR A 82 4.71 -20.09 39.11
CA THR A 82 4.43 -20.03 37.67
C THR A 82 3.16 -19.24 37.34
N GLU A 83 2.23 -19.14 38.28
CA GLU A 83 1.04 -18.28 38.18
C GLU A 83 1.46 -16.82 37.96
N GLY A 84 0.93 -16.17 36.91
CA GLY A 84 1.21 -14.78 36.55
C GLY A 84 2.37 -14.55 35.56
N VAL A 85 3.38 -15.43 35.49
CA VAL A 85 4.46 -15.30 34.48
C VAL A 85 3.94 -15.65 33.09
N GLU A 86 3.14 -16.71 33.01
CA GLU A 86 2.48 -17.10 31.77
C GLU A 86 1.50 -16.01 31.30
N ASP A 87 0.73 -15.43 32.23
CA ASP A 87 -0.27 -14.40 31.90
C ASP A 87 0.39 -13.12 31.39
N GLN A 88 1.49 -12.68 32.02
CA GLN A 88 2.26 -11.56 31.53
C GLN A 88 2.84 -11.84 30.13
N SER A 89 3.31 -13.08 29.90
CA SER A 89 3.82 -13.47 28.58
C SER A 89 2.73 -13.45 27.50
N LYS A 90 1.52 -13.91 27.81
CA LYS A 90 0.37 -13.87 26.89
C LYS A 90 -0.06 -12.43 26.61
N TYR A 91 -0.12 -11.61 27.63
CA TYR A 91 -0.44 -10.18 27.51
C TYR A 91 0.56 -9.43 26.62
N ASP A 92 1.87 -9.62 26.85
CA ASP A 92 2.92 -9.00 26.04
C ASP A 92 2.89 -9.50 24.59
N GLU A 93 2.56 -10.77 24.38
CA GLU A 93 2.36 -11.34 23.04
C GLU A 93 1.13 -10.73 22.35
N THR A 94 0.00 -10.54 23.04
CA THR A 94 -1.20 -9.88 22.49
C THR A 94 -0.87 -8.45 22.05
N LYS A 95 -0.15 -7.67 22.87
CA LYS A 95 0.34 -6.33 22.49
C LYS A 95 1.17 -6.36 21.22
N ARG A 96 2.16 -7.25 21.19
CA ARG A 96 3.04 -7.42 20.03
C ARG A 96 2.25 -7.79 18.78
N ARG A 97 1.25 -8.66 18.90
CA ARG A 97 0.40 -9.06 17.77
C ARG A 97 -0.44 -7.90 17.25
N MET A 98 -1.01 -7.05 18.11
CA MET A 98 -1.68 -5.82 17.65
C MET A 98 -0.73 -4.90 16.86
N GLU A 99 0.52 -4.74 17.31
CA GLU A 99 1.51 -3.95 16.56
C GLU A 99 1.80 -4.56 15.19
N LEU A 100 1.86 -5.89 15.08
CA LEU A 100 2.02 -6.58 13.80
C LEU A 100 0.80 -6.37 12.90
N ILE A 101 -0.42 -6.43 13.43
CA ILE A 101 -1.66 -6.13 12.69
C ILE A 101 -1.62 -4.71 12.16
N ARG A 102 -1.29 -3.72 13.00
CA ARG A 102 -1.15 -2.32 12.57
C ARG A 102 -0.16 -2.20 11.41
N LYS A 103 1.04 -2.78 11.56
CA LYS A 103 2.07 -2.77 10.50
C LYS A 103 1.62 -3.46 9.22
N ALA A 104 0.81 -4.51 9.30
CA ALA A 104 0.25 -5.19 8.13
C ALA A 104 -0.77 -4.31 7.39
N ILE A 105 -1.53 -3.47 8.11
CA ILE A 105 -2.53 -2.56 7.53
C ILE A 105 -1.87 -1.35 6.85
N ILE A 106 -1.06 -0.58 7.59
CA ILE A 106 -0.53 0.73 7.12
C ILE A 106 0.96 0.68 6.69
N GLY A 107 1.62 -0.46 6.84
CA GLY A 107 3.06 -0.59 6.59
C GLY A 107 3.95 -0.15 7.76
N ASP A 108 5.27 -0.25 7.57
CA ASP A 108 6.26 0.23 8.54
C ASP A 108 6.89 1.56 8.04
N PRO A 109 6.52 2.72 8.62
CA PRO A 109 7.00 4.02 8.15
C PRO A 109 8.50 4.24 8.44
N THR A 110 9.13 3.39 9.24
CA THR A 110 10.57 3.48 9.53
C THR A 110 11.44 2.85 8.45
N ARG A 111 10.84 2.01 7.60
CA ARG A 111 11.53 1.41 6.47
C ARG A 111 11.68 2.45 5.38
N THR A 112 12.89 2.59 4.85
CA THR A 112 13.17 3.49 3.74
C THR A 112 13.84 2.71 2.62
N VAL A 113 13.43 3.00 1.39
CA VAL A 113 14.06 2.51 0.17
C VAL A 113 14.65 3.74 -0.52
N ASN A 114 15.96 3.74 -0.74
CA ASN A 114 16.68 4.87 -1.35
C ASN A 114 16.46 6.22 -0.62
N GLY A 115 16.27 6.19 0.70
CA GLY A 115 16.07 7.39 1.51
C GLY A 115 14.64 7.95 1.53
N ALA A 116 13.70 7.36 0.78
CA ALA A 116 12.27 7.63 0.87
C ALA A 116 11.58 6.55 1.71
N PRO A 117 10.57 6.86 2.55
CA PRO A 117 9.79 5.86 3.25
C PRO A 117 9.16 4.84 2.28
N GLU A 118 9.16 3.58 2.68
CA GLU A 118 8.56 2.48 1.91
C GLU A 118 7.04 2.52 2.05
N ILE A 119 6.33 2.76 0.94
CA ILE A 119 4.88 2.55 0.88
C ILE A 119 4.62 1.05 0.85
N SER A 120 3.90 0.56 1.86
CA SER A 120 3.55 -0.85 2.02
C SER A 120 2.31 -1.02 2.90
N GLY A 121 1.77 -2.22 2.95
CA GLY A 121 0.62 -2.57 3.76
C GLY A 121 -0.67 -2.65 2.95
N PHE A 122 -1.68 -3.28 3.55
CA PHE A 122 -2.98 -3.52 2.91
C PHE A 122 -3.59 -2.25 2.32
N VAL A 123 -3.56 -1.13 3.05
CA VAL A 123 -4.20 0.11 2.61
C VAL A 123 -3.55 0.70 1.36
N ALA A 124 -2.22 0.61 1.25
CA ALA A 124 -1.49 1.13 0.10
C ALA A 124 -1.72 0.31 -1.18
N ASP A 125 -1.91 -0.99 -1.03
CA ASP A 125 -2.09 -1.93 -2.13
C ASP A 125 -3.57 -2.03 -2.56
N MET A 126 -4.50 -1.97 -1.61
CA MET A 126 -5.94 -2.14 -1.83
C MET A 126 -6.73 -0.83 -1.92
N GLY A 127 -6.21 0.29 -1.41
CA GLY A 127 -6.96 1.56 -1.41
C GLY A 127 -8.10 1.62 -0.38
N ARG A 128 -8.14 0.71 0.61
CA ARG A 128 -9.11 0.74 1.73
C ARG A 128 -8.57 0.06 2.98
N LEU A 129 -9.30 0.19 4.09
CA LEU A 129 -9.07 -0.59 5.30
C LEU A 129 -9.55 -2.04 5.11
N PRO A 130 -8.89 -3.03 5.73
CA PRO A 130 -9.38 -4.40 5.70
C PRO A 130 -10.70 -4.52 6.48
N GLU A 131 -11.60 -5.34 5.98
CA GLU A 131 -12.91 -5.56 6.62
C GLU A 131 -12.81 -6.45 7.85
N CYS A 132 -11.85 -7.38 7.82
CA CYS A 132 -11.59 -8.37 8.86
C CYS A 132 -10.09 -8.66 8.92
N LEU A 133 -9.65 -9.40 9.95
CA LEU A 133 -8.26 -9.80 10.09
C LEU A 133 -7.81 -10.82 9.02
N ARG A 134 -8.71 -11.67 8.54
CA ARG A 134 -8.42 -12.73 7.54
C ARG A 134 -7.92 -12.18 6.21
N GLU A 135 -8.36 -10.98 5.78
CA GLU A 135 -7.84 -10.34 4.55
C GLU A 135 -6.34 -10.05 4.63
N LEU A 136 -5.77 -9.94 5.85
CA LEU A 136 -4.34 -9.76 6.05
C LEU A 136 -3.54 -11.05 5.89
N LEU A 137 -4.18 -12.21 5.90
CA LEU A 137 -3.55 -13.54 5.82
C LEU A 137 -3.77 -14.20 4.46
N GLU A 138 -4.92 -13.95 3.84
CA GLU A 138 -5.37 -14.64 2.63
C GLU A 138 -6.13 -13.68 1.72
N ALA A 139 -6.10 -13.95 0.41
CA ALA A 139 -6.80 -13.16 -0.61
C ALA A 139 -8.30 -13.50 -0.63
N VAL A 140 -9.01 -13.23 0.45
CA VAL A 140 -10.44 -13.52 0.61
C VAL A 140 -11.17 -12.25 0.97
N ASP A 141 -12.32 -12.05 0.34
CA ASP A 141 -13.23 -10.95 0.65
C ASP A 141 -14.09 -11.34 1.86
N CYS A 142 -14.06 -10.52 2.91
CA CYS A 142 -14.78 -10.81 4.15
C CYS A 142 -16.26 -10.43 4.11
N GLY A 143 -16.63 -9.45 3.30
CA GLY A 143 -17.99 -8.96 3.10
C GLY A 143 -18.76 -9.83 2.11
N ASN A 144 -18.03 -10.55 1.25
CA ASN A 144 -18.58 -11.60 0.40
C ASN A 144 -17.81 -12.93 0.53
N PRO A 145 -18.04 -13.69 1.63
CA PRO A 145 -17.35 -14.96 1.86
C PRO A 145 -17.55 -15.95 0.70
N GLY A 146 -16.49 -16.22 -0.04
CA GLY A 146 -16.50 -17.09 -1.22
C GLY A 146 -15.94 -16.43 -2.48
N THR A 147 -15.78 -15.11 -2.47
CA THR A 147 -15.00 -14.37 -3.47
C THR A 147 -13.58 -14.13 -2.97
N ALA A 148 -12.61 -14.27 -3.88
CA ALA A 148 -11.23 -13.89 -3.61
C ALA A 148 -11.08 -12.38 -3.84
N LEU A 149 -10.24 -11.74 -3.02
CA LEU A 149 -9.81 -10.38 -3.32
C LEU A 149 -9.05 -10.35 -4.65
N PRO A 150 -9.09 -9.22 -5.40
CA PRO A 150 -8.20 -9.02 -6.54
C PRO A 150 -6.77 -9.35 -6.14
N VAL A 151 -6.10 -10.22 -6.91
CA VAL A 151 -4.67 -10.41 -6.72
C VAL A 151 -3.95 -9.21 -7.31
N TRP A 152 -2.85 -8.81 -6.69
CA TRP A 152 -2.02 -7.72 -7.17
C TRP A 152 -1.70 -7.89 -8.66
N ASN A 153 -1.96 -6.83 -9.42
CA ASN A 153 -1.67 -6.77 -10.84
C ASN A 153 -1.25 -5.35 -11.22
N GLN A 154 -0.39 -5.24 -12.23
CA GLN A 154 0.03 -3.95 -12.76
C GLN A 154 -0.87 -3.56 -13.93
N ASP A 155 -1.49 -2.38 -13.86
CA ASP A 155 -2.22 -1.84 -14.98
C ASP A 155 -1.24 -1.29 -16.04
N PRO A 156 -1.23 -1.82 -17.27
CA PRO A 156 -0.35 -1.34 -18.34
C PRO A 156 -0.62 0.12 -18.75
N ASN A 157 -1.84 0.64 -18.53
CA ASN A 157 -2.18 2.01 -18.92
C ASN A 157 -1.62 3.04 -17.94
N SER A 158 -1.97 2.92 -16.66
CA SER A 158 -1.52 3.83 -15.60
C SER A 158 -0.09 3.51 -15.12
N GLY A 159 0.40 2.28 -15.30
CA GLY A 159 1.71 1.84 -14.84
C GLY A 159 1.82 1.58 -13.33
N ILE A 160 0.73 1.76 -12.57
CA ILE A 160 0.67 1.40 -11.15
C ILE A 160 0.10 0.00 -10.96
N GLY A 161 0.39 -0.61 -9.82
CA GLY A 161 -0.21 -1.89 -9.45
C GLY A 161 -1.14 -1.74 -8.25
N ALA A 162 -2.26 -2.46 -8.29
CA ALA A 162 -3.29 -2.48 -7.27
C ALA A 162 -3.72 -3.93 -7.00
N GLY A 163 -4.32 -4.16 -5.83
CA GLY A 163 -4.83 -5.46 -5.42
C GLY A 163 -3.94 -6.16 -4.38
N TRP A 164 -4.43 -7.30 -3.90
CA TRP A 164 -3.87 -8.04 -2.78
C TRP A 164 -2.50 -8.61 -3.14
N ARG A 165 -1.46 -8.08 -2.49
CA ARG A 165 -0.07 -8.38 -2.83
C ARG A 165 0.55 -9.52 -2.04
N GLY A 166 -0.12 -9.99 -1.00
CA GLY A 166 0.35 -11.13 -0.26
C GLY A 166 -0.24 -11.21 1.13
N PRO A 167 0.07 -12.30 1.86
CA PRO A 167 -0.18 -12.32 3.28
C PRO A 167 0.65 -11.20 3.91
N TYR A 168 -0.04 -10.15 4.37
CA TYR A 168 0.56 -9.03 5.11
C TYR A 168 0.97 -9.48 6.53
N LEU A 169 0.35 -10.55 7.03
CA LEU A 169 0.73 -11.26 8.25
C LEU A 169 1.26 -12.66 7.91
N SER A 170 2.42 -13.01 8.45
CA SER A 170 3.00 -14.34 8.30
C SER A 170 2.65 -15.22 9.51
N VAL A 171 1.94 -16.32 9.28
CA VAL A 171 1.64 -17.33 10.29
C VAL A 171 1.96 -18.74 9.79
N MET A 172 2.26 -19.62 10.73
CA MET A 172 2.19 -21.05 10.47
C MET A 172 0.72 -21.49 10.52
N SER A 173 0.36 -22.48 9.72
CA SER A 173 -0.94 -23.12 9.86
C SER A 173 -1.03 -23.86 11.20
N ASP A 174 -2.22 -23.87 11.78
CA ASP A 174 -2.56 -24.68 12.94
C ASP A 174 -2.55 -26.19 12.57
N HIS A 175 -2.77 -27.05 13.56
CA HIS A 175 -2.81 -28.50 13.38
C HIS A 175 -3.84 -28.97 12.33
N ASP A 176 -4.89 -28.19 12.09
CA ASP A 176 -5.93 -28.45 11.10
C ASP A 176 -5.61 -27.85 9.70
N SER A 177 -4.38 -27.37 9.49
CA SER A 177 -3.92 -26.72 8.26
C SER A 177 -4.53 -25.34 7.96
N VAL A 178 -5.35 -24.78 8.85
CA VAL A 178 -5.92 -23.44 8.70
C VAL A 178 -4.96 -22.39 9.27
N LYS A 179 -4.82 -21.25 8.59
CA LYS A 179 -4.02 -20.13 9.09
C LYS A 179 -4.87 -19.27 10.02
N ARG A 180 -4.40 -19.07 11.25
CA ARG A 180 -5.07 -18.20 12.23
C ARG A 180 -4.06 -17.26 12.86
N PHE A 181 -4.43 -16.00 13.01
CA PHE A 181 -3.64 -15.02 13.76
C PHE A 181 -4.33 -14.71 15.08
N ARG A 182 -4.28 -15.67 16.02
CA ARG A 182 -4.93 -15.56 17.34
C ARG A 182 -4.27 -14.49 18.22
N ASP A 183 -4.85 -14.18 19.36
CA ASP A 183 -4.20 -13.40 20.41
C ASP A 183 -3.21 -14.25 21.24
N GLY A 184 -2.55 -13.65 22.23
CA GLY A 184 -1.60 -14.35 23.10
C GLY A 184 -2.26 -15.39 24.01
N TYR A 185 -3.56 -15.29 24.27
CA TYR A 185 -4.32 -16.22 25.09
C TYR A 185 -4.73 -17.47 24.32
N GLY A 186 -4.69 -17.41 22.99
CA GLY A 186 -5.04 -18.52 22.12
C GLY A 186 -6.53 -18.74 22.06
N ASN A 187 -7.31 -17.67 22.26
CA ASN A 187 -8.75 -17.74 22.28
C ASN A 187 -9.25 -18.37 20.98
N GLU A 188 -10.07 -19.40 21.16
CA GLU A 188 -10.87 -19.99 20.09
C GLU A 188 -12.26 -19.37 20.13
N ASP A 189 -13.02 -19.53 19.05
CA ASP A 189 -14.35 -18.98 18.93
C ASP A 189 -15.25 -19.55 20.03
N ILE A 190 -15.45 -18.76 21.07
CA ILE A 190 -16.52 -18.93 22.05
C ILE A 190 -17.48 -17.79 21.75
N ASP A 191 -18.68 -18.18 21.34
CA ASP A 191 -19.87 -17.35 21.27
C ASP A 191 -20.00 -16.49 22.55
N GLU A 192 -20.52 -15.27 22.42
CA GLU A 192 -20.63 -14.32 23.55
C GLU A 192 -21.46 -14.88 24.72
N ASP A 193 -22.22 -15.97 24.50
CA ASP A 193 -23.01 -16.70 25.49
C ASP A 193 -22.34 -17.97 26.05
N GLY A 194 -21.10 -18.29 25.66
CA GLY A 194 -20.35 -19.45 26.17
C GLY A 194 -20.98 -20.80 25.82
N ALA A 195 -21.88 -20.82 24.83
CA ALA A 195 -22.64 -21.98 24.43
C ALA A 195 -21.91 -22.92 23.46
N GLY A 196 -20.65 -22.68 23.05
CA GLY A 196 -19.86 -23.68 22.33
C GLY A 196 -20.56 -24.27 21.09
N ILE A 197 -21.48 -23.52 20.48
CA ILE A 197 -22.02 -23.82 19.18
C ILE A 197 -21.64 -22.63 18.32
N ALA A 198 -20.63 -22.83 17.47
CA ALA A 198 -20.38 -21.95 16.33
C ALA A 198 -21.67 -21.86 15.50
N ASP A 199 -22.53 -20.90 15.84
CA ASP A 199 -23.67 -20.51 15.02
C ASP A 199 -23.08 -19.72 13.84
N ASP A 200 -23.02 -20.42 12.72
CA ASP A 200 -22.84 -19.94 11.35
C ASP A 200 -22.10 -18.58 11.17
N ASN A 201 -20.77 -18.66 10.99
CA ASN A 201 -19.92 -17.72 10.22
C ASN A 201 -19.27 -16.48 10.89
N ASP A 202 -19.54 -16.14 12.14
CA ASP A 202 -19.14 -14.81 12.65
C ASP A 202 -17.65 -14.66 13.07
N ASP A 203 -16.90 -15.71 13.41
CA ASP A 203 -15.48 -15.60 13.85
C ASP A 203 -14.47 -16.51 13.10
N VAL A 204 -14.81 -16.98 11.90
CA VAL A 204 -13.80 -17.59 11.00
C VAL A 204 -12.86 -16.51 10.42
N GLN A 205 -13.23 -15.24 10.58
CA GLN A 205 -12.58 -14.11 9.93
C GLN A 205 -11.61 -13.35 10.84
N ASN A 206 -11.81 -13.39 12.17
CA ASN A 206 -11.05 -12.56 13.12
C ASN A 206 -10.26 -13.36 14.17
N PHE A 207 -10.40 -14.69 14.21
CA PHE A 207 -9.53 -15.59 14.99
C PHE A 207 -9.50 -15.26 16.50
N GLY A 208 -10.65 -14.91 17.08
CA GLY A 208 -10.77 -14.57 18.50
C GLY A 208 -10.48 -13.10 18.83
N TRP A 209 -10.16 -12.27 17.83
CA TRP A 209 -10.12 -10.82 17.98
C TRP A 209 -11.50 -10.21 17.78
N ILE A 210 -11.90 -9.30 18.66
CA ILE A 210 -13.00 -8.39 18.41
C ILE A 210 -12.49 -7.32 17.43
N TRP A 211 -13.08 -7.26 16.25
CA TRP A 211 -12.70 -6.36 15.17
C TRP A 211 -13.88 -5.47 14.78
N GLN A 212 -13.70 -4.15 14.84
CA GLN A 212 -14.79 -3.22 14.55
C GLN A 212 -14.30 -2.01 13.73
N LEU A 213 -14.99 -1.75 12.62
CA LEU A 213 -14.80 -0.55 11.79
C LEU A 213 -15.74 0.56 12.23
N TYR A 214 -15.29 1.82 12.10
CA TYR A 214 -16.11 3.00 12.38
C TYR A 214 -16.03 4.04 11.28
N LYS A 215 -17.10 4.82 11.17
CA LYS A 215 -17.21 5.97 10.26
C LYS A 215 -16.40 7.17 10.77
N ALA A 216 -16.38 8.24 9.96
CA ALA A 216 -15.66 9.48 10.25
C ALA A 216 -16.06 10.20 11.55
N ASP A 217 -17.24 9.91 12.09
CA ASP A 217 -17.70 10.46 13.37
C ASP A 217 -17.05 9.78 14.60
N ARG A 218 -16.33 8.68 14.41
CA ARG A 218 -15.65 7.86 15.44
C ARG A 218 -16.56 7.17 16.45
N ILE A 219 -17.88 7.23 16.22
CA ILE A 219 -18.91 6.75 17.14
C ILE A 219 -19.74 5.67 16.45
N THR A 220 -20.06 5.85 15.17
CA THR A 220 -20.95 4.94 14.44
C THR A 220 -20.14 3.78 13.86
N PRO A 221 -20.37 2.53 14.31
CA PRO A 221 -19.78 1.37 13.67
C PRO A 221 -20.32 1.20 12.25
N THR A 222 -19.52 0.61 11.37
CA THR A 222 -19.92 0.29 10.00
C THR A 222 -19.46 -1.11 9.63
N ALA A 223 -20.22 -1.79 8.77
CA ALA A 223 -19.79 -3.01 8.10
C ALA A 223 -19.34 -2.74 6.66
N ASP A 224 -19.58 -1.53 6.16
CA ASP A 224 -19.16 -1.11 4.82
C ASP A 224 -17.73 -0.56 4.89
N PRO A 225 -16.74 -1.19 4.21
CA PRO A 225 -15.37 -0.70 4.19
C PRO A 225 -15.22 0.67 3.51
N ALA A 226 -16.11 1.03 2.57
CA ALA A 226 -16.02 2.29 1.83
C ALA A 226 -16.33 3.50 2.73
N GLU A 227 -17.08 3.27 3.82
CA GLU A 227 -17.39 4.30 4.81
C GLU A 227 -16.45 4.26 6.04
N ALA A 228 -15.62 3.22 6.16
CA ALA A 228 -14.75 3.00 7.29
C ALA A 228 -13.52 3.92 7.25
N VAL A 229 -13.23 4.59 8.37
CA VAL A 229 -12.01 5.42 8.48
C VAL A 229 -11.09 5.07 9.63
N LEU A 230 -11.52 4.16 10.52
CA LEU A 230 -10.71 3.70 11.63
C LEU A 230 -11.08 2.27 12.00
N ILE A 231 -10.12 1.56 12.58
CA ILE A 231 -10.25 0.20 13.12
C ILE A 231 -10.01 0.25 14.62
N ARG A 232 -10.91 -0.35 15.38
CA ARG A 232 -10.66 -0.73 16.78
C ARG A 232 -10.56 -2.24 16.88
N ILE A 233 -9.61 -2.69 17.70
CA ILE A 233 -9.38 -4.12 17.94
C ILE A 233 -9.31 -4.37 19.44
N LYS A 234 -9.81 -5.52 19.87
CA LYS A 234 -9.76 -5.96 21.26
C LYS A 234 -9.60 -7.47 21.34
N SER A 235 -8.82 -7.94 22.31
CA SER A 235 -8.65 -9.37 22.65
C SER A 235 -9.60 -9.72 23.79
N LYS A 236 -10.22 -10.90 23.72
CA LYS A 236 -11.18 -11.43 24.71
C LYS A 236 -10.52 -11.96 26.01
N GLY A 237 -9.27 -11.57 26.29
CA GLY A 237 -8.62 -11.91 27.55
C GLY A 237 -8.39 -13.40 27.79
N PHE A 238 -8.44 -13.81 29.06
CA PHE A 238 -8.18 -15.18 29.50
C PHE A 238 -9.45 -16.05 29.47
N ASP A 239 -10.60 -15.46 29.77
CA ASP A 239 -11.88 -16.18 29.80
C ASP A 239 -12.47 -16.42 28.40
N GLY A 240 -12.00 -15.69 27.39
CA GLY A 240 -12.48 -15.80 26.01
C GLY A 240 -13.89 -15.26 25.83
N LEU A 241 -14.45 -14.58 26.84
CA LEU A 241 -15.79 -14.04 26.88
C LEU A 241 -15.64 -12.51 26.92
N GLY A 242 -15.88 -11.85 25.79
CA GLY A 242 -15.73 -10.39 25.72
C GLY A 242 -16.57 -9.66 26.77
N GLY A 243 -16.08 -8.52 27.25
CA GLY A 243 -16.73 -7.69 28.28
C GLY A 243 -16.23 -7.92 29.71
N SER A 244 -15.18 -8.72 29.87
CA SER A 244 -14.53 -9.05 31.13
C SER A 244 -13.36 -8.10 31.42
N ALA A 245 -12.93 -8.03 32.69
CA ALA A 245 -11.83 -7.14 33.12
C ALA A 245 -10.44 -7.65 32.70
N ASP A 246 -10.37 -8.88 32.19
CA ASP A 246 -9.17 -9.51 31.62
C ASP A 246 -9.02 -9.29 30.11
N ASP A 247 -10.00 -8.66 29.46
CA ASP A 247 -9.89 -8.19 28.10
C ASP A 247 -8.72 -7.23 27.90
N TYR A 248 -8.18 -7.18 26.67
CA TYR A 248 -7.16 -6.21 26.33
C TYR A 248 -7.40 -5.53 24.98
N PRO A 249 -7.58 -4.19 24.95
CA PRO A 249 -7.67 -3.29 26.10
C PRO A 249 -8.92 -3.51 27.00
N ASP A 250 -8.77 -3.27 28.31
CA ASP A 250 -9.84 -3.35 29.33
C ASP A 250 -10.75 -2.10 29.25
N SER A 251 -11.44 -1.96 28.13
CA SER A 251 -12.45 -0.93 27.89
C SER A 251 -13.51 -1.49 26.93
N PRO A 252 -14.74 -0.94 26.93
CA PRO A 252 -15.70 -1.23 25.88
C PRO A 252 -15.09 -0.93 24.51
N ILE A 253 -15.40 -1.74 23.48
CA ILE A 253 -14.78 -1.61 22.15
C ILE A 253 -14.91 -0.19 21.57
N ASP A 254 -16.02 0.51 21.83
CA ASP A 254 -16.25 1.88 21.37
C ASP A 254 -15.31 2.92 22.01
N ASP A 255 -14.78 2.63 23.19
CA ASP A 255 -13.88 3.51 23.94
C ASP A 255 -12.40 3.15 23.74
N VAL A 256 -12.10 2.04 23.07
CA VAL A 256 -10.73 1.62 22.77
C VAL A 256 -10.06 2.61 21.84
N GLU A 257 -8.80 2.96 22.12
CA GLU A 257 -7.99 3.78 21.21
C GLU A 257 -7.85 3.05 19.85
N PRO A 258 -8.13 3.72 18.72
CA PRO A 258 -8.05 3.09 17.41
C PRO A 258 -6.67 2.47 17.14
N LEU A 259 -6.67 1.23 16.65
CA LEU A 259 -5.45 0.59 16.17
C LEU A 259 -4.89 1.33 14.96
N VAL A 260 -5.79 1.72 14.06
CA VAL A 260 -5.54 2.53 12.87
C VAL A 260 -6.58 3.63 12.85
N ASP A 261 -6.12 4.88 12.76
CA ASP A 261 -6.96 6.07 12.60
C ASP A 261 -6.73 6.68 11.21
N LYS A 262 -7.63 7.57 10.78
CA LYS A 262 -7.54 8.25 9.48
C LYS A 262 -6.18 8.91 9.25
N PHE A 263 -5.58 9.47 10.29
CA PHE A 263 -4.28 10.15 10.20
C PHE A 263 -3.09 9.21 9.99
N ASP A 264 -3.29 7.90 10.05
CA ASP A 264 -2.24 6.91 9.81
C ASP A 264 -2.09 6.56 8.34
N TYR A 265 -3.13 6.76 7.52
CA TYR A 265 -3.11 6.39 6.11
C TYR A 265 -3.66 7.49 5.18
N GLU A 266 -4.39 8.48 5.70
CA GLU A 266 -4.87 9.57 4.86
C GLU A 266 -3.75 10.54 4.47
N VAL A 267 -3.83 11.05 3.24
CA VAL A 267 -2.88 12.02 2.68
C VAL A 267 -3.58 13.35 2.38
N ASN A 268 -2.81 14.43 2.47
CA ASN A 268 -3.29 15.76 2.18
C ASN A 268 -2.67 16.30 0.88
N PHE A 269 -3.50 16.48 -0.13
CA PHE A 269 -3.14 17.14 -1.38
C PHE A 269 -3.33 18.65 -1.27
N GLN A 270 -2.32 19.43 -1.62
CA GLN A 270 -2.37 20.89 -1.56
C GLN A 270 -2.06 21.54 -2.91
N ASN A 271 -2.80 22.60 -3.23
CA ASN A 271 -2.63 23.41 -4.45
C ASN A 271 -2.90 22.67 -5.77
N TRP A 272 -3.66 21.57 -5.75
CA TRP A 272 -4.08 20.83 -6.95
C TRP A 272 -5.30 21.45 -7.67
N ASN A 273 -5.78 22.60 -7.19
CA ASN A 273 -6.79 23.41 -7.85
C ASN A 273 -6.29 24.03 -9.17
N THR A 274 -5.01 23.90 -9.48
CA THR A 274 -4.39 24.40 -10.72
C THR A 274 -3.21 23.50 -11.09
N ILE A 275 -3.38 22.73 -12.16
CA ILE A 275 -2.33 21.88 -12.74
C ILE A 275 -1.98 22.44 -14.11
N ILE A 276 -0.69 22.66 -14.33
CA ILE A 276 -0.18 23.21 -15.58
C ILE A 276 0.43 22.06 -16.39
N VAL A 277 -0.19 21.76 -17.54
CA VAL A 277 0.32 20.82 -18.54
C VAL A 277 1.06 21.60 -19.61
N ARG A 278 2.34 21.28 -19.84
CA ARG A 278 3.17 21.89 -20.88
C ARG A 278 3.35 20.92 -22.04
N PHE A 279 2.83 21.28 -23.20
CA PHE A 279 2.99 20.49 -24.42
C PHE A 279 4.27 20.86 -25.15
N GLN A 280 5.08 19.85 -25.46
CA GLN A 280 6.26 19.96 -26.32
C GLN A 280 6.12 18.99 -27.49
N ASN A 281 6.14 19.50 -28.71
CA ASN A 281 6.11 18.66 -29.91
C ASN A 281 7.55 18.48 -30.42
N ASN A 282 8.06 17.27 -30.25
CA ASN A 282 9.40 16.84 -30.66
C ASN A 282 9.39 16.13 -32.02
N SER A 283 8.28 16.16 -32.76
CA SER A 283 8.16 15.46 -34.03
C SER A 283 9.23 15.90 -35.04
N ALA A 284 9.97 14.90 -35.55
CA ALA A 284 11.00 15.10 -36.55
C ALA A 284 10.44 15.52 -37.91
N SER A 285 9.14 15.26 -38.15
CA SER A 285 8.42 15.58 -39.37
C SER A 285 8.10 17.08 -39.52
N GLY A 286 8.29 17.86 -38.45
CA GLY A 286 7.97 19.28 -38.43
C GLY A 286 6.46 19.54 -38.45
N VAL A 287 5.61 18.54 -38.29
CA VAL A 287 4.14 18.69 -38.38
C VAL A 287 3.61 19.25 -37.06
N PRO A 288 2.81 20.32 -37.08
CA PRO A 288 2.16 20.81 -35.86
C PRO A 288 1.02 19.86 -35.46
N VAL A 289 0.88 19.63 -34.16
CA VAL A 289 -0.14 18.71 -33.62
C VAL A 289 -1.37 19.52 -33.25
N SER A 290 -2.51 19.19 -33.88
CA SER A 290 -3.76 19.91 -33.64
C SER A 290 -4.57 19.20 -32.57
N ILE A 291 -4.93 19.94 -31.52
CA ILE A 291 -5.74 19.43 -30.41
C ILE A 291 -7.05 20.20 -30.42
N SER A 292 -8.15 19.47 -30.62
CA SER A 292 -9.51 20.03 -30.62
C SER A 292 -9.92 20.52 -29.23
N ALA A 293 -10.91 21.41 -29.18
CA ALA A 293 -11.46 21.87 -27.91
C ALA A 293 -12.07 20.69 -27.12
N ASN A 294 -11.79 20.63 -25.81
CA ASN A 294 -12.22 19.60 -24.87
C ASN A 294 -11.83 18.17 -25.28
N ALA A 295 -10.80 18.00 -26.11
CA ALA A 295 -10.37 16.70 -26.60
C ALA A 295 -9.50 15.92 -25.62
N LEU A 296 -9.07 16.54 -24.50
CA LEU A 296 -8.18 15.93 -23.52
C LEU A 296 -8.72 16.10 -22.09
N ARG A 297 -8.26 15.23 -21.19
CA ARG A 297 -8.38 15.38 -19.73
C ARG A 297 -7.15 14.79 -19.04
N LEU A 298 -6.93 15.11 -17.77
CA LEU A 298 -5.96 14.41 -16.94
C LEU A 298 -6.70 13.29 -16.22
N ALA A 299 -6.17 12.08 -16.31
CA ALA A 299 -6.60 10.95 -15.50
C ALA A 299 -5.58 10.78 -14.36
N LEU A 300 -6.08 10.81 -13.13
CA LEU A 300 -5.35 10.46 -11.92
C LEU A 300 -5.76 9.05 -11.50
N SER A 301 -4.85 8.10 -11.70
CA SER A 301 -5.03 6.70 -11.37
C SER A 301 -4.49 6.38 -9.97
N PHE A 302 -5.22 5.57 -9.20
CA PHE A 302 -4.85 5.13 -7.84
C PHE A 302 -5.46 3.77 -7.50
N SER A 303 -4.91 3.09 -6.49
CA SER A 303 -5.42 1.80 -6.02
C SER A 303 -6.83 1.93 -5.45
N ASP A 304 -7.72 1.00 -5.83
CA ASP A 304 -9.09 0.90 -5.35
C ASP A 304 -9.48 -0.59 -5.22
N ASP A 305 -10.44 -0.87 -4.36
CA ASP A 305 -10.99 -2.20 -4.12
C ASP A 305 -12.34 -2.42 -4.81
N SER A 306 -12.92 -1.39 -5.43
CA SER A 306 -14.26 -1.44 -6.01
C SER A 306 -14.45 -2.51 -7.10
N GLN A 307 -13.39 -3.01 -7.76
CA GLN A 307 -13.42 -4.14 -8.69
C GLN A 307 -12.08 -4.92 -8.68
N PRO A 308 -12.06 -6.18 -9.15
CA PRO A 308 -10.81 -6.87 -9.41
C PRO A 308 -9.97 -6.11 -10.45
N ASP A 309 -8.67 -5.92 -10.20
CA ASP A 309 -7.76 -5.07 -11.01
C ASP A 309 -8.13 -3.56 -11.04
N ALA A 310 -8.97 -3.07 -10.12
CA ALA A 310 -9.40 -1.67 -10.11
C ALA A 310 -8.25 -0.71 -9.74
N VAL A 311 -7.61 -0.19 -10.76
CA VAL A 311 -7.10 1.17 -10.69
C VAL A 311 -8.30 2.09 -10.91
N ASN A 312 -8.68 2.83 -9.89
CA ASN A 312 -9.70 3.86 -10.05
C ASN A 312 -9.06 5.07 -10.72
N GLU A 313 -9.85 5.73 -11.56
CA GLU A 313 -9.44 6.90 -12.30
C GLU A 313 -10.32 8.07 -11.89
N LEU A 314 -9.67 9.13 -11.41
CA LEU A 314 -10.30 10.40 -11.19
C LEU A 314 -9.91 11.34 -12.33
N ASP A 315 -10.91 11.88 -13.01
CA ASP A 315 -10.72 12.77 -14.15
C ASP A 315 -10.70 14.26 -13.75
N SER A 316 -9.86 15.03 -14.44
CA SER A 316 -9.88 16.50 -14.37
C SER A 316 -11.00 17.08 -15.22
N ALA A 317 -11.21 18.40 -15.10
CA ALA A 317 -11.93 19.14 -16.13
C ALA A 317 -11.29 18.91 -17.52
N THR A 318 -12.11 18.87 -18.57
CA THR A 318 -11.64 18.70 -19.94
C THR A 318 -10.93 19.96 -20.45
N PHE A 319 -9.96 19.76 -21.34
CA PHE A 319 -9.14 20.82 -21.91
C PHE A 319 -8.60 20.40 -23.29
N PRO A 320 -8.01 21.32 -24.07
CA PRO A 320 -8.07 22.78 -23.94
C PRO A 320 -9.49 23.30 -24.22
N SER A 321 -9.84 24.44 -23.65
CA SER A 321 -11.15 25.09 -23.82
C SER A 321 -11.43 25.62 -25.25
N THR A 322 -10.39 25.76 -26.07
CA THR A 322 -10.43 26.11 -27.49
C THR A 322 -9.39 25.28 -28.22
N ALA A 323 -9.55 25.10 -29.53
CA ALA A 323 -8.58 24.33 -30.31
C ALA A 323 -7.21 25.03 -30.33
N ILE A 324 -6.16 24.23 -30.17
CA ILE A 324 -4.76 24.67 -30.19
C ILE A 324 -3.98 23.85 -31.22
N SER A 325 -2.91 24.45 -31.73
CA SER A 325 -1.95 23.79 -32.60
C SER A 325 -0.56 23.88 -31.95
N VAL A 326 -0.06 22.74 -31.46
CA VAL A 326 1.23 22.63 -30.77
C VAL A 326 2.36 22.74 -31.79
N PRO A 327 3.22 23.78 -31.69
CA PRO A 327 4.28 24.05 -32.65
C PRO A 327 5.36 22.98 -32.61
N SER A 328 5.92 22.64 -33.76
CA SER A 328 7.17 21.87 -33.86
C SER A 328 8.38 22.80 -33.87
N SER A 329 9.59 22.24 -33.96
CA SER A 329 10.83 23.02 -34.11
C SER A 329 10.88 23.90 -35.38
N SER A 330 10.09 23.56 -36.41
CA SER A 330 10.10 24.23 -37.71
C SER A 330 8.78 24.88 -38.13
N VAL A 331 7.68 24.60 -37.41
CA VAL A 331 6.35 25.13 -37.74
C VAL A 331 5.76 25.92 -36.59
N VAL A 332 5.14 27.06 -36.94
CA VAL A 332 4.45 27.94 -36.01
C VAL A 332 3.27 27.23 -35.36
N GLY A 333 3.00 27.61 -34.11
CA GLY A 333 1.84 27.11 -33.37
C GLY A 333 0.72 28.13 -33.42
N SER A 334 -0.47 27.72 -33.00
CA SER A 334 -1.61 28.62 -32.95
C SER A 334 -2.59 28.32 -31.82
N VAL A 335 -3.36 29.33 -31.42
CA VAL A 335 -4.52 29.20 -30.53
C VAL A 335 -5.70 29.90 -31.20
N ASN A 336 -6.83 29.19 -31.32
CA ASN A 336 -8.05 29.76 -31.89
C ASN A 336 -8.69 30.77 -30.91
N VAL A 337 -9.06 31.93 -31.44
CA VAL A 337 -9.65 33.04 -30.68
C VAL A 337 -10.93 33.55 -31.35
N THR A 338 -11.86 34.03 -30.52
CA THR A 338 -13.14 34.59 -30.96
C THR A 338 -13.17 36.11 -30.82
N ASN A 339 -14.00 36.76 -31.62
CA ASN A 339 -14.18 38.21 -31.60
C ASN A 339 -14.57 38.69 -30.19
N ALA A 340 -14.02 39.84 -29.79
CA ALA A 340 -14.21 40.51 -28.52
C ALA A 340 -13.63 39.76 -27.30
N THR A 341 -12.93 38.64 -27.48
CA THR A 341 -12.15 38.05 -26.39
C THR A 341 -11.00 38.98 -26.02
N SER A 342 -10.78 39.12 -24.71
CA SER A 342 -9.63 39.84 -24.18
C SER A 342 -8.62 38.83 -23.67
N LEU A 343 -7.34 39.11 -23.88
CA LEU A 343 -6.24 38.31 -23.36
C LEU A 343 -5.17 39.22 -22.75
N THR A 344 -4.37 38.66 -21.85
CA THR A 344 -3.32 39.40 -21.17
C THR A 344 -1.99 39.18 -21.88
N VAL A 345 -1.32 40.25 -22.24
CA VAL A 345 0.02 40.24 -22.82
C VAL A 345 1.04 40.72 -21.80
N PRO A 346 2.32 40.31 -21.92
CA PRO A 346 3.39 40.84 -21.07
C PRO A 346 3.51 42.37 -21.17
N THR A 347 3.97 42.99 -20.09
CA THR A 347 4.23 44.44 -20.07
C THR A 347 5.24 44.83 -21.15
N GLY A 348 5.02 45.98 -21.80
CA GLY A 348 5.89 46.44 -22.88
C GLY A 348 5.64 45.76 -24.23
N THR A 349 4.63 44.90 -24.36
CA THR A 349 4.19 44.39 -25.66
C THR A 349 3.69 45.53 -26.54
N THR A 350 4.01 45.51 -27.83
CA THR A 350 3.52 46.48 -28.83
C THR A 350 2.74 45.77 -29.94
N LEU A 351 1.72 46.44 -30.46
CA LEU A 351 0.92 45.95 -31.60
C LEU A 351 1.12 46.91 -32.79
N SER A 352 1.55 46.37 -33.93
CA SER A 352 1.66 47.11 -35.19
C SER A 352 0.98 46.33 -36.31
N GLY A 353 -0.16 46.84 -36.79
CA GLY A 353 -1.03 46.10 -37.71
C GLY A 353 -1.55 44.82 -37.06
N THR A 354 -1.15 43.67 -37.62
CA THR A 354 -1.49 42.33 -37.10
C THR A 354 -0.33 41.68 -36.33
N THR A 355 0.82 42.34 -36.19
CA THR A 355 2.00 41.78 -35.53
C THR A 355 2.12 42.31 -34.11
N LEU A 356 2.05 41.39 -33.15
CA LEU A 356 2.30 41.60 -31.74
C LEU A 356 3.78 41.33 -31.46
N THR A 357 4.50 42.29 -30.89
CA THR A 357 5.94 42.17 -30.56
C THR A 357 6.15 42.23 -29.06
N PHE A 358 6.81 41.23 -28.50
CA PHE A 358 7.08 41.13 -27.07
C PHE A 358 8.46 41.74 -26.75
N ASN A 359 8.50 42.86 -26.04
CA ASN A 359 9.77 43.52 -25.68
C ASN A 359 10.34 43.03 -24.33
N THR A 360 9.56 42.27 -23.56
CA THR A 360 9.98 41.65 -22.31
C THR A 360 9.55 40.18 -22.30
N ALA A 361 10.23 39.36 -21.50
CA ALA A 361 9.79 37.99 -21.26
C ALA A 361 8.56 37.99 -20.34
N GLY A 362 7.64 37.07 -20.56
CA GLY A 362 6.43 36.89 -19.76
C GLY A 362 5.49 35.90 -20.42
N ASP A 363 4.24 35.85 -19.96
CA ASP A 363 3.24 34.93 -20.51
C ASP A 363 2.19 35.68 -21.32
N LEU A 364 1.86 35.14 -22.49
CA LEU A 364 0.64 35.45 -23.21
C LEU A 364 -0.49 34.59 -22.65
N THR A 365 -1.38 35.19 -21.85
CA THR A 365 -2.44 34.48 -21.14
C THR A 365 -3.80 34.68 -21.81
N PHE A 366 -4.40 33.60 -22.25
CA PHE A 366 -5.75 33.57 -22.79
C PHE A 366 -6.75 33.43 -21.62
N THR A 367 -7.97 33.98 -21.77
CA THR A 367 -9.05 33.88 -20.77
C THR A 367 -9.52 32.45 -20.48
N ALA A 368 -9.01 31.47 -21.20
CA ALA A 368 -9.50 30.11 -21.24
C ALA A 368 -8.49 29.10 -20.65
N GLY A 369 -7.57 29.57 -19.78
CA GLY A 369 -6.59 28.72 -19.07
C GLY A 369 -5.38 28.31 -19.90
N ILE A 370 -5.19 28.91 -21.08
CA ILE A 370 -4.03 28.65 -21.95
C ILE A 370 -3.00 29.77 -21.73
N THR A 371 -1.74 29.41 -21.56
CA THR A 371 -0.62 30.36 -21.49
C THR A 371 0.49 29.96 -22.45
N VAL A 372 1.04 30.94 -23.15
CA VAL A 372 2.20 30.75 -24.03
C VAL A 372 3.35 31.61 -23.47
N PRO A 373 4.39 31.02 -22.88
CA PRO A 373 5.57 31.77 -22.48
C PRO A 373 6.25 32.37 -23.71
N VAL A 374 6.56 33.66 -23.63
CA VAL A 374 7.22 34.43 -24.67
C VAL A 374 8.49 35.08 -24.12
N ILE A 375 9.51 35.17 -24.97
CA ILE A 375 10.76 35.87 -24.65
C ILE A 375 10.82 37.21 -25.39
N ALA A 376 11.69 38.11 -24.93
CA ALA A 376 11.93 39.38 -25.59
C ALA A 376 12.42 39.14 -27.04
N GLY A 377 11.78 39.82 -28.00
CA GLY A 377 12.03 39.66 -29.43
C GLY A 377 11.09 38.67 -30.14
N ASN A 378 10.32 37.86 -29.40
CA ASN A 378 9.29 37.03 -30.02
C ASN A 378 8.20 37.91 -30.67
N THR A 379 7.62 37.39 -31.75
CA THR A 379 6.47 38.01 -32.41
C THR A 379 5.34 37.02 -32.57
N ALA A 380 4.10 37.48 -32.41
CA ALA A 380 2.90 36.70 -32.72
C ALA A 380 2.03 37.45 -33.73
N ASN A 381 1.29 36.73 -34.58
CA ASN A 381 0.29 37.35 -35.44
C ASN A 381 -1.08 37.23 -34.80
N VAL A 382 -1.84 38.33 -34.81
CA VAL A 382 -3.19 38.41 -34.24
C VAL A 382 -4.23 38.71 -35.34
N PRO A 383 -5.50 38.34 -35.16
CA PRO A 383 -6.55 38.67 -36.11
C PRO A 383 -6.66 40.17 -36.40
N THR A 384 -7.08 40.51 -37.61
CA THR A 384 -7.28 41.91 -38.02
C THR A 384 -8.28 42.63 -37.11
N GLY A 385 -8.03 43.92 -36.87
CA GLY A 385 -8.87 44.75 -36.01
C GLY A 385 -8.64 44.57 -34.51
N SER A 386 -7.67 43.74 -34.11
CA SER A 386 -7.30 43.61 -32.70
C SER A 386 -6.70 44.92 -32.17
N THR A 387 -6.96 45.24 -30.91
CA THR A 387 -6.48 46.48 -30.27
C THR A 387 -5.76 46.14 -28.97
N LEU A 388 -4.69 46.88 -28.66
CA LEU A 388 -3.90 46.70 -27.44
C LEU A 388 -4.04 47.94 -26.56
N ALA A 389 -4.51 47.76 -25.33
CA ALA A 389 -4.62 48.80 -24.33
C ALA A 389 -3.92 48.37 -23.04
N GLY A 390 -2.73 48.94 -22.78
CA GLY A 390 -1.88 48.50 -21.67
C GLY A 390 -1.43 47.05 -21.86
N THR A 391 -1.79 46.16 -20.94
CA THR A 391 -1.52 44.72 -21.00
C THR A 391 -2.70 43.91 -21.53
N THR A 392 -3.79 44.55 -21.95
CA THR A 392 -4.99 43.87 -22.44
C THR A 392 -5.07 43.98 -23.95
N LEU A 393 -5.00 42.84 -24.64
CA LEU A 393 -5.25 42.73 -26.07
C LEU A 393 -6.70 42.27 -26.29
N THR A 394 -7.48 43.04 -27.04
CA THR A 394 -8.85 42.71 -27.45
C THR A 394 -8.86 42.25 -28.89
N ILE A 395 -9.42 41.06 -29.15
CA ILE A 395 -9.46 40.43 -30.47
C ILE A 395 -10.57 41.04 -31.33
N GLY A 396 -10.21 41.51 -32.54
CA GLY A 396 -11.14 42.21 -33.43
C GLY A 396 -11.96 41.34 -34.38
N SER A 397 -11.55 40.09 -34.60
CA SER A 397 -12.24 39.13 -35.48
C SER A 397 -11.93 37.70 -35.08
N ASN A 398 -12.81 36.76 -35.42
CA ASN A 398 -12.54 35.33 -35.22
C ASN A 398 -11.31 34.93 -36.06
N GLY A 399 -10.45 34.10 -35.49
CA GLY A 399 -9.24 33.64 -36.18
C GLY A 399 -8.32 32.87 -35.24
N ALA A 400 -7.03 32.87 -35.55
CA ALA A 400 -6.01 32.25 -34.71
C ALA A 400 -4.91 33.26 -34.40
N ILE A 401 -4.35 33.15 -33.19
CA ILE A 401 -3.10 33.82 -32.85
C ILE A 401 -1.97 32.85 -33.11
N THR A 402 -1.03 33.21 -33.98
CA THR A 402 0.12 32.35 -34.30
C THR A 402 1.37 32.83 -33.58
N PHE A 403 2.20 31.91 -33.13
CA PHE A 403 3.44 32.19 -32.40
C PHE A 403 4.62 31.41 -33.01
N PRO A 404 5.88 31.80 -32.72
CA PRO A 404 7.05 31.24 -33.37
C PRO A 404 7.17 29.73 -33.19
N ALA A 405 7.80 29.07 -34.16
CA ALA A 405 8.18 27.66 -34.03
C ALA A 405 9.03 27.44 -32.77
N GLY A 406 8.88 26.25 -32.17
CA GLY A 406 9.56 25.88 -30.92
C GLY A 406 9.02 26.55 -29.65
N SER A 407 7.94 27.33 -29.73
CA SER A 407 7.26 27.82 -28.52
C SER A 407 6.63 26.67 -27.73
N VAL A 408 6.42 26.83 -26.43
CA VAL A 408 5.71 25.85 -25.60
C VAL A 408 4.29 26.35 -25.36
N ILE A 409 3.30 25.46 -25.35
CA ILE A 409 1.93 25.79 -24.95
C ILE A 409 1.69 25.18 -23.57
N SER A 410 1.23 25.99 -22.63
CA SER A 410 0.80 25.53 -21.32
C SER A 410 -0.72 25.61 -21.23
N VAL A 411 -1.35 24.58 -20.68
CA VAL A 411 -2.79 24.51 -20.43
C VAL A 411 -3.00 24.23 -18.95
N THR A 412 -3.92 24.98 -18.35
CA THR A 412 -4.30 24.81 -16.96
C THR A 412 -5.58 24.00 -16.86
N THR A 413 -5.58 22.99 -15.99
CA THR A 413 -6.78 22.23 -15.60
C THR A 413 -6.82 22.03 -14.08
N ASN A 414 -7.88 21.42 -13.57
CA ASN A 414 -8.10 21.16 -12.16
C ASN A 414 -8.90 19.87 -11.95
N PHE A 415 -8.71 19.24 -10.80
CA PHE A 415 -9.57 18.15 -10.34
C PHE A 415 -10.72 18.68 -9.47
N PRO A 416 -11.93 18.09 -9.57
CA PRO A 416 -13.09 18.50 -8.76
C PRO A 416 -12.98 18.07 -7.29
N GLY A 417 -12.22 17.01 -7.01
CA GLY A 417 -11.87 16.50 -5.69
C GLY A 417 -10.59 15.67 -5.82
N LEU A 418 -10.00 15.20 -4.73
CA LEU A 418 -8.87 14.30 -4.79
C LEU A 418 -9.05 13.16 -3.79
N PRO A 419 -8.55 11.95 -4.10
CA PRO A 419 -8.50 10.87 -3.14
C PRO A 419 -7.63 11.30 -1.96
N ASN A 420 -7.96 10.82 -0.76
CA ASN A 420 -7.26 11.17 0.47
C ASN A 420 -6.53 9.97 1.06
N ILE A 421 -6.10 9.00 0.26
CA ILE A 421 -5.48 7.75 0.73
C ILE A 421 -3.98 7.68 0.39
N MET A 422 -3.20 6.97 1.20
CA MET A 422 -1.81 6.68 0.86
C MET A 422 -1.71 5.64 -0.25
N GLY A 423 -0.63 5.71 -1.04
CA GLY A 423 -0.42 4.75 -2.11
C GLY A 423 0.40 5.30 -3.26
N ASN A 424 0.39 4.55 -4.35
CA ASN A 424 1.02 4.96 -5.60
C ASN A 424 -0.02 5.58 -6.53
N TYR A 425 0.38 6.67 -7.16
CA TYR A 425 -0.45 7.48 -8.04
C TYR A 425 0.20 7.59 -9.40
N SER A 426 -0.63 7.66 -10.43
CA SER A 426 -0.22 7.92 -11.79
C SER A 426 -1.05 9.04 -12.38
N LEU A 427 -0.39 10.03 -12.97
CA LEU A 427 -1.03 11.14 -13.65
C LEU A 427 -0.68 11.09 -15.13
N MET A 428 -1.68 11.11 -15.98
CA MET A 428 -1.52 11.04 -17.43
C MET A 428 -2.50 11.97 -18.15
N VAL A 429 -2.10 12.44 -19.34
CA VAL A 429 -3.02 13.10 -20.28
C VAL A 429 -3.67 12.01 -21.12
N VAL A 430 -4.99 11.99 -21.14
CA VAL A 430 -5.79 11.03 -21.91
C VAL A 430 -6.71 11.75 -22.89
N CYS A 431 -7.07 11.05 -23.96
CA CYS A 431 -8.06 11.50 -24.93
C CYS A 431 -9.46 11.49 -24.31
N ASN A 432 -10.26 12.49 -24.68
CA ASN A 432 -11.64 12.67 -24.29
C ASN A 432 -12.55 12.62 -25.52
N ASP A 433 -13.12 11.45 -25.77
CA ASP A 433 -14.14 11.23 -26.79
C ASP A 433 -15.26 10.33 -26.24
N PRO A 434 -16.22 10.90 -25.49
CA PRO A 434 -17.31 10.11 -24.91
C PRO A 434 -18.23 9.49 -25.96
N ALA A 435 -18.13 9.88 -27.24
CA ALA A 435 -18.90 9.25 -28.31
C ALA A 435 -18.29 7.92 -28.79
N ASN A 436 -16.99 7.71 -28.58
CA ASN A 436 -16.26 6.50 -28.98
C ASN A 436 -15.42 5.93 -27.81
N PRO A 437 -16.06 5.45 -26.73
CA PRO A 437 -15.38 5.06 -25.49
C PRO A 437 -14.43 3.87 -25.65
N ASN A 438 -14.70 2.95 -26.57
CA ASN A 438 -13.90 1.74 -26.75
C ASN A 438 -12.65 1.96 -27.61
N ALA A 439 -12.71 2.94 -28.52
CA ALA A 439 -11.63 3.21 -29.46
C ALA A 439 -10.62 4.20 -28.88
N VAL A 440 -11.08 5.33 -28.36
CA VAL A 440 -10.23 6.51 -28.12
C VAL A 440 -10.27 7.01 -26.68
N ASP A 441 -11.43 6.95 -26.03
CA ASP A 441 -11.60 7.57 -24.71
C ASP A 441 -10.73 6.90 -23.64
N GLY A 442 -10.10 7.70 -22.79
CA GLY A 442 -9.24 7.20 -21.70
C GLY A 442 -7.89 6.64 -22.16
N LYS A 443 -7.61 6.58 -23.47
CA LYS A 443 -6.27 6.22 -23.99
C LYS A 443 -5.31 7.38 -23.77
N ARG A 444 -4.04 7.09 -23.45
CA ARG A 444 -3.02 8.12 -23.25
C ARG A 444 -2.83 8.92 -24.54
N PHE A 445 -2.71 10.24 -24.41
CA PHE A 445 -2.52 11.10 -25.57
C PHE A 445 -1.06 11.05 -26.05
N ASP A 446 -0.81 10.49 -27.22
CA ASP A 446 0.53 10.40 -27.83
C ASP A 446 0.75 11.41 -28.96
N GLY A 447 -0.22 12.29 -29.21
CA GLY A 447 -0.20 13.28 -30.30
C GLY A 447 -1.42 13.19 -31.21
N ASP A 448 -2.16 12.09 -31.14
CA ASP A 448 -3.39 11.92 -31.88
C ASP A 448 -4.43 11.19 -31.02
N CYS A 449 -5.68 11.66 -31.11
CA CYS A 449 -6.82 10.95 -30.53
C CYS A 449 -7.60 10.15 -31.59
N ASP A 450 -7.29 10.30 -32.88
CA ASP A 450 -8.06 9.68 -33.98
C ASP A 450 -7.40 8.40 -34.51
N LEU A 451 -6.16 8.08 -34.11
CA LEU A 451 -5.37 6.95 -34.62
C LEU A 451 -5.77 5.58 -34.05
N TYR A 452 -6.68 5.54 -33.07
CA TYR A 452 -7.10 4.30 -32.45
C TYR A 452 -8.23 3.68 -33.28
N GLY A 453 -7.94 2.53 -33.90
CA GLY A 453 -8.82 1.86 -34.85
C GLY A 453 -10.26 1.66 -34.35
N ASP A 454 -11.18 1.50 -35.30
CA ASP A 454 -12.50 0.99 -34.99
C ASP A 454 -12.42 -0.40 -34.33
N ASP A 455 -13.43 -0.77 -33.55
CA ASP A 455 -13.52 -1.96 -32.68
C ASP A 455 -13.13 -3.33 -33.31
N ALA A 456 -12.81 -3.40 -34.61
CA ALA A 456 -12.57 -4.63 -35.35
C ALA A 456 -11.15 -5.20 -35.23
N THR A 457 -10.12 -4.39 -34.94
CA THR A 457 -8.75 -4.89 -34.72
C THR A 457 -7.98 -4.02 -33.72
N PRO A 458 -7.76 -4.47 -32.47
CA PRO A 458 -6.91 -3.74 -31.53
C PRO A 458 -5.49 -3.71 -32.10
N LEU A 459 -5.08 -2.56 -32.63
CA LEU A 459 -3.67 -2.30 -32.87
C LEU A 459 -2.99 -2.29 -31.50
N MET A 460 -1.85 -2.97 -31.39
CA MET A 460 -1.08 -3.03 -30.16
C MET A 460 -0.65 -1.61 -29.79
N TYR A 461 -1.36 -1.02 -28.83
CA TYR A 461 -1.11 0.32 -28.34
C TYR A 461 0.09 0.30 -27.39
N VAL A 462 1.21 0.87 -27.83
CA VAL A 462 2.39 1.08 -26.98
C VAL A 462 2.64 2.58 -26.93
N PRO A 463 2.08 3.28 -25.93
CA PRO A 463 2.31 4.71 -25.77
C PRO A 463 3.80 4.98 -25.57
N SER A 464 4.34 5.94 -26.33
CA SER A 464 5.72 6.41 -26.16
C SER A 464 5.90 7.17 -24.84
N ASN A 465 4.85 7.85 -24.39
CA ASN A 465 4.83 8.63 -23.16
C ASN A 465 4.65 7.76 -21.91
N GLN A 466 5.58 7.95 -20.97
CA GLN A 466 5.45 7.40 -19.62
C GLN A 466 4.52 8.28 -18.78
N PRO A 467 3.66 7.68 -17.94
CA PRO A 467 2.85 8.44 -17.01
C PRO A 467 3.73 9.10 -15.94
N TYR A 468 3.23 10.17 -15.34
CA TYR A 468 3.88 10.78 -14.19
C TYR A 468 3.53 9.98 -12.92
N LEU A 469 4.46 9.15 -12.48
CA LEU A 469 4.32 8.33 -11.28
C LEU A 469 4.80 9.09 -10.05
N PHE A 470 3.99 9.08 -9.00
CA PHE A 470 4.37 9.61 -7.69
C PHE A 470 3.72 8.81 -6.56
N SER A 471 4.24 8.99 -5.36
CA SER A 471 3.84 8.25 -4.18
C SER A 471 3.35 9.24 -3.13
N ALA A 472 2.20 8.97 -2.51
CA ALA A 472 1.65 9.80 -1.44
C ALA A 472 1.76 9.06 -0.10
N LEU A 473 2.37 9.72 0.88
CA LEU A 473 2.62 9.16 2.20
C LEU A 473 1.85 9.94 3.27
N PRO A 474 1.32 9.27 4.29
CA PRO A 474 0.68 9.93 5.41
C PRO A 474 1.74 10.72 6.21
N ARG A 475 1.34 11.86 6.77
CA ARG A 475 2.19 12.73 7.61
C ARG A 475 3.46 13.27 6.93
N SER A 476 3.60 13.16 5.60
CA SER A 476 4.63 13.85 4.85
C SER A 476 4.30 15.34 4.69
N ASN A 477 5.21 16.10 4.06
CA ASN A 477 4.81 17.39 3.49
C ASN A 477 3.61 17.16 2.54
N PRO A 478 2.65 18.11 2.51
CA PRO A 478 1.51 18.01 1.62
C PRO A 478 1.93 17.74 0.18
N VAL A 479 1.21 16.85 -0.49
CA VAL A 479 1.54 16.46 -1.87
C VAL A 479 1.15 17.62 -2.79
N ALA A 480 2.15 18.25 -3.40
CA ALA A 480 1.96 19.32 -4.36
C ALA A 480 1.83 18.77 -5.80
N PRO A 481 1.12 19.46 -6.70
CA PRO A 481 1.03 19.03 -8.09
C PRO A 481 2.39 19.15 -8.80
N PRO A 482 2.62 18.37 -9.87
CA PRO A 482 3.79 18.55 -10.72
C PRO A 482 3.81 19.99 -11.27
N SER A 483 4.93 20.68 -11.07
CA SER A 483 5.07 22.07 -11.48
C SER A 483 6.24 22.25 -12.45
N PRO A 484 5.99 22.32 -13.77
CA PRO A 484 4.79 21.90 -14.52
C PRO A 484 4.86 20.42 -14.95
N LEU A 485 3.72 19.81 -15.30
CA LEU A 485 3.68 18.51 -15.96
C LEU A 485 4.12 18.68 -17.42
N LEU A 486 5.28 18.11 -17.77
CA LEU A 486 5.77 18.13 -19.15
C LEU A 486 5.18 16.97 -19.95
N TRP A 487 4.45 17.27 -21.02
CA TRP A 487 3.91 16.28 -21.94
C TRP A 487 4.58 16.40 -23.30
N THR A 488 5.34 15.38 -23.66
CA THR A 488 6.04 15.34 -24.96
C THR A 488 5.14 14.67 -25.99
N ILE A 489 5.12 15.19 -27.21
CA ILE A 489 4.45 14.58 -28.35
C ILE A 489 5.54 14.21 -29.35
N GLU A 490 5.58 12.97 -29.81
CA GLU A 490 6.63 12.44 -30.69
C GLU A 490 6.26 12.45 -32.18
#